data_AF-A0A482WHX8-F1
#
_entry.id   AF-A0A482WHX8-F1
#
_cell.length_a   1.000
_cell.length_b   1.000
_cell.length_c   1.000
_cell.angle_alpha   90.00
_cell.angle_beta   90.00
_cell.angle_gamma   90.00
#
_symmetry.space_group_name_H-M   'P 1'
#
loop_
_entity.id
_entity.type
_entity.pdbx_description
1 polymer ?
#
loop_
_entity_poly.entity_id
_entity_poly.type
_entity_poly.pdbx_seq_one_letter_code
_entity_poly.pdbx_strand_id
1 'polypeptide(L)' 'MYLVVTSSYVIVIRGKRACLWGSVYLDNYGEEDRELKRGKPLYLSPGRYQLLQQQWLAHRFDHTNKKWVWHRDAL' A
#
# COMPACT_ATOMS: atom_id res chain seq x y z
N MET A 1 -16.01 -2.25 -12.83
CA MET A 1 -15.79 -0.89 -12.32
C MET A 1 -14.30 -0.63 -12.31
N TYR A 2 -13.82 0.41 -12.99
CA TYR A 2 -12.41 0.82 -13.00
C TYR A 2 -12.25 2.11 -12.20
N LEU A 3 -11.14 2.24 -11.49
CA LEU A 3 -10.85 3.38 -10.64
C LEU A 3 -9.86 4.29 -11.38
N VAL A 4 -10.21 5.54 -11.63
CA VAL A 4 -9.25 6.55 -12.11
C VAL A 4 -8.67 7.24 -10.88
N VAL A 5 -7.65 6.63 -10.30
CA VAL A 5 -6.88 7.22 -9.21
C VAL A 5 -5.46 7.42 -9.69
N THR A 6 -5.02 8.68 -9.68
CA THR A 6 -3.67 9.06 -10.07
C THR A 6 -2.65 8.50 -9.09
N SER A 7 -2.99 8.39 -7.81
CA SER A 7 -2.09 7.88 -6.78
C SER A 7 -2.85 7.28 -5.61
N SER A 8 -2.43 6.08 -5.17
CA SER A 8 -2.98 5.39 -4.02
C SER A 8 -1.87 4.71 -3.25
N TYR A 9 -1.79 4.98 -1.94
CA TYR A 9 -0.80 4.37 -1.06
C TYR A 9 -1.44 4.02 0.28
N VAL A 10 -1.03 2.87 0.82
CA VAL A 10 -1.24 2.48 2.21
C VAL A 10 0.04 2.80 2.97
N ILE A 11 -0.09 3.63 3.99
CA ILE A 11 0.97 3.93 4.95
C ILE A 11 0.58 3.23 6.26
N VAL A 12 1.50 2.43 6.79
CA VAL A 12 1.31 1.76 8.08
C VAL A 12 2.05 2.55 9.13
N ILE A 13 1.32 3.00 10.16
CA ILE A 13 1.87 3.77 11.28
C ILE A 13 1.79 2.90 12.54
N ARG A 14 2.91 2.79 13.26
CA ARG A 14 3.03 2.09 14.55
C ARG A 14 3.89 2.92 15.50
N GLY A 15 3.23 3.56 16.47
CA GLY A 15 3.87 4.55 17.33
C GLY A 15 4.53 5.64 16.48
N LYS A 16 5.79 5.97 16.77
CA LYS A 16 6.57 6.99 16.05
C LYS A 16 7.22 6.48 14.75
N ARG A 17 6.88 5.27 14.31
CA ARG A 17 7.40 4.66 13.08
C ARG A 17 6.31 4.56 12.03
N ALA A 18 6.64 4.85 10.79
CA ALA A 18 5.78 4.66 9.64
C ALA A 18 6.52 3.88 8.56
N CYS A 19 5.82 3.11 7.74
CA CYS A 19 6.38 2.56 6.52
C CYS A 19 5.39 2.66 5.37
N LEU A 20 5.92 2.79 4.15
CA LEU A 20 5.13 2.72 2.94
C LEU A 20 4.88 1.24 2.62
N TRP A 21 3.62 0.80 2.72
CA TRP A 21 3.24 -0.58 2.39
C TRP A 21 3.12 -0.77 0.88
N GLY A 22 2.50 0.19 0.20
CA GLY A 22 2.23 0.18 -1.25
C GLY A 22 0.75 0.40 -1.56
N SER A 23 0.33 0.21 -2.81
CA SER A 23 -1.09 0.31 -3.20
C SER A 23 -1.81 -1.03 -3.09
N VAL A 24 -3.11 -1.07 -2.80
CA VAL A 24 -3.94 -2.27 -3.01
C VAL A 24 -4.45 -2.38 -4.46
N TYR A 25 -4.27 -1.31 -5.25
CA TYR A 25 -4.66 -1.26 -6.66
C TYR A 25 -3.47 -1.57 -7.56
N LEU A 26 -3.66 -2.54 -8.46
CA LEU A 26 -2.66 -3.03 -9.41
C LEU A 26 -3.24 -3.10 -10.81
N ASP A 27 -2.37 -3.09 -11.82
CA ASP A 27 -2.78 -3.42 -13.17
C ASP A 27 -2.98 -4.95 -13.35
N ASN A 28 -3.33 -5.35 -14.57
CA ASN A 28 -3.55 -6.76 -14.92
C ASN A 28 -2.29 -7.64 -14.82
N TYR A 29 -1.10 -7.05 -14.73
CA TYR A 29 0.18 -7.75 -14.57
C TYR A 29 0.65 -7.79 -13.12
N GLY A 30 -0.13 -7.21 -12.19
CA GLY A 30 0.23 -7.17 -10.76
C GLY A 30 1.19 -6.05 -10.40
N GLU A 31 1.35 -5.04 -11.26
CA GLU A 31 2.25 -3.92 -11.05
C GLU A 31 1.52 -2.67 -10.55
N GLU A 32 2.22 -1.87 -9.74
CA GLU A 32 1.76 -0.51 -9.42
C GLU A 32 1.99 0.42 -10.63
N ASP A 33 1.05 1.31 -10.90
CA ASP A 33 1.25 2.43 -11.85
C ASP A 33 1.21 3.75 -11.08
N ARG A 34 2.34 4.12 -10.46
CA ARG A 34 2.46 5.33 -9.63
C ARG A 34 2.24 6.58 -10.47
N GLU A 35 1.47 7.51 -9.92
CA GLU A 35 1.06 8.74 -10.64
C GLU A 35 0.30 8.44 -11.95
N LEU A 36 -0.15 7.19 -12.13
CA LEU A 36 -0.76 6.66 -13.35
C LEU A 36 0.07 6.96 -14.62
N LYS A 37 1.41 6.98 -14.49
CA LYS A 37 2.35 7.39 -15.54
C LYS A 37 2.24 6.56 -16.81
N ARG A 38 1.92 5.28 -16.71
CA ARG A 38 1.76 4.39 -17.87
C ARG A 38 0.32 4.37 -18.41
N GLY A 39 -0.61 5.04 -17.73
CA GLY A 39 -2.02 5.10 -18.10
C GLY A 39 -2.72 3.74 -18.02
N LYS A 40 -2.22 2.80 -17.22
CA LYS A 40 -2.83 1.47 -17.11
C LYS A 40 -4.06 1.54 -16.19
N PRO A 41 -5.19 0.93 -16.58
CA PRO A 41 -6.31 0.74 -15.67
C PRO A 41 -5.84 -0.05 -14.44
N LEU A 42 -6.19 0.46 -13.25
CA LEU A 42 -5.89 -0.19 -11.97
C LEU A 42 -7.15 -0.80 -11.38
N TYR A 43 -6.98 -1.97 -10.78
CA TYR A 43 -8.04 -2.75 -10.16
C TYR A 43 -7.67 -3.10 -8.73
N LEU A 44 -8.68 -3.22 -7.87
CA LEU A 44 -8.45 -3.72 -6.53
C LEU A 44 -7.92 -5.15 -6.63
N SER A 45 -6.70 -5.39 -6.16
CA SER A 45 -6.11 -6.72 -6.12
C SER A 45 -6.61 -7.48 -4.90
N PRO A 46 -7.38 -8.57 -5.06
CA PRO A 46 -7.88 -9.34 -3.92
C PRO A 46 -6.74 -9.90 -3.08
N GLY A 47 -5.66 -10.35 -3.72
CA GLY A 47 -4.47 -10.88 -3.04
C GLY A 47 -3.76 -9.83 -2.18
N ARG A 48 -3.56 -8.60 -2.71
CA ARG A 48 -2.98 -7.52 -1.89
C ARG A 48 -3.89 -7.11 -0.75
N TYR A 49 -5.19 -7.02 -1.01
CA TYR A 49 -6.15 -6.66 0.03
C TYR A 49 -6.18 -7.69 1.17
N GLN A 50 -6.24 -8.99 0.83
CA GLN A 50 -6.21 -10.07 1.81
C GLN A 50 -4.90 -10.09 2.60
N LEU A 51 -3.75 -9.89 1.95
CA LEU A 51 -2.46 -9.82 2.62
C LEU A 51 -2.41 -8.64 3.61
N LEU A 52 -2.89 -7.47 3.20
CA LEU A 52 -2.97 -6.30 4.06
C LEU A 52 -3.84 -6.58 5.29
N GLN A 53 -5.02 -7.17 5.08
CA GLN A 53 -5.93 -7.54 6.15
C GLN A 53 -5.31 -8.56 7.12
N GLN A 54 -4.64 -9.59 6.61
CA GLN A 54 -3.95 -10.59 7.44
C GLN A 54 -2.84 -9.96 8.28
N GLN A 55 -2.02 -9.07 7.69
CA GLN A 55 -0.96 -8.38 8.41
C GLN A 55 -1.49 -7.42 9.48
N TRP A 56 -2.64 -6.78 9.19
CA TRP A 56 -3.37 -5.95 10.14
C TRP A 56 -3.87 -6.76 11.33
N LEU A 57 -4.66 -7.81 11.08
CA LEU A 57 -5.24 -8.65 12.13
C LEU A 57 -4.18 -9.35 12.98
N ALA A 58 -3.05 -9.74 12.39
CA ALA A 58 -1.97 -10.41 13.10
C ALA A 58 -0.98 -9.43 13.76
N HIS A 59 -1.10 -8.12 13.56
CA HIS A 59 -0.12 -7.10 13.97
C HIS A 59 1.32 -7.37 13.46
N ARG A 60 1.47 -7.96 12.26
CA ARG A 60 2.74 -8.49 11.72
C ARG A 60 3.45 -7.62 10.68
N PHE A 61 3.12 -6.34 10.56
CA PHE A 61 3.81 -5.45 9.58
C PHE A 61 5.32 -5.36 9.78
N ASP A 62 5.82 -5.56 11.00
CA ASP A 62 7.25 -5.51 11.33
C ASP A 62 8.04 -6.69 10.71
N HIS A 63 7.35 -7.77 10.31
CA HIS A 63 7.95 -8.93 9.63
C HIS A 63 8.01 -8.76 8.10
N THR A 64 7.58 -7.61 7.59
CA THR A 64 7.69 -7.30 6.17
C THR A 64 9.05 -6.65 5.90
N ASN A 65 9.63 -6.92 4.73
CA ASN A 65 10.89 -6.29 4.28
C ASN A 65 10.66 -4.83 3.83
N LYS A 66 9.94 -4.04 4.63
CA LYS A 66 9.59 -2.65 4.36
C LYS A 66 10.45 -1.74 5.22
N LYS A 67 10.92 -0.65 4.61
CA LYS A 67 11.72 0.36 5.31
C LYS A 67 10.82 1.16 6.24
N TRP A 68 11.00 0.96 7.54
CA TRP A 68 10.39 1.79 8.57
C TRP A 68 11.21 3.06 8.76
N VAL A 69 10.51 4.20 8.81
CA VAL A 69 11.10 5.51 9.08
C VAL A 69 10.47 6.09 10.34
N TRP A 70 11.26 6.85 11.09
CA TRP A 70 10.71 7.69 12.14
C TRP A 70 9.94 8.83 11.48
N HIS A 71 8.69 9.01 11.87
CA HIS A 71 7.94 10.20 11.51
C HIS A 71 7.99 11.18 12.68
N ARG A 72 8.06 12.46 12.38
CA ARG A 72 7.90 13.50 13.40
C ARG A 72 6.39 13.62 13.57
N ASP A 73 5.89 13.27 14.76
CA ASP A 73 4.50 13.54 15.19
C ASP A 73 4.25 15.06 15.17
N ALA A 74 4.30 15.69 14.01
CA ALA A 74 4.00 17.09 13.79
C ALA A 74 2.47 17.19 13.70
N LEU A 75 1.82 17.01 14.84
CA LEU A 75 0.48 17.51 15.09
C LEU A 75 0.57 18.99 15.49
#